data_AF-A0A951DTG0-F1
#
_entry.id   AF-A0A951DTG0-F1
#
_cell.length_a   1.000
_cell.length_b   1.000
_cell.length_c   1.000
_cell.angle_alpha   90.00
_cell.angle_beta   90.00
_cell.angle_gamma   90.00
#
_symmetry.space_group_name_H-M   'P 1'
#
loop_
_entity.id
_entity.type
_entity.pdbx_description
1 polymer ?
#
loop_
_entity_poly.entity_id
_entity_poly.type
_entity_poly.pdbx_seq_one_letter_code
_entity_poly.pdbx_strand_id
1 'polypeptide(L)'
;RRRSQLGPLAERTFDNFLPAGRGDLGEIDQKRLAQSLDECRRYAEDPPFWLLLCGPPGCGKTHLAAAIANRQIELGTEVFFTVVPDLLDHLRATFAPSTDISYDQLFETVKSTPLLVLDDLGTQTSTPWAQEKLFQILNQRYVSGLPTVITTNEPLAELDERLRARLEDRRVWRVNVIGWSIIDNTTFPDGLRRCTFENFDYAGSKSLDDAHKAAWDFATNPVGWLVMTGVVGCGKTHLAAAIKNERESHGLQTLFMTAPDLLDYLRNTYAPESKLTYDRGFDAIRNVDLLVLDDYGSHSSTPWAEEKLFQLLNFRFNARLPTVVTTNLTLERRSSVASAVPTQELRILSRLLDPQLSKVCHIDAPPYGRPQLAARSRPRSRQGA
;
A
#
# COMPACT_ATOMS: atom_id res chain seq x y z
N ARG A 1 -35.10 -21.26 -19.46
CA ARG A 1 -34.65 -21.00 -18.07
C ARG A 1 -33.20 -21.49 -17.91
N ARG A 2 -32.20 -20.68 -18.25
CA ARG A 2 -30.76 -20.90 -17.96
C ARG A 2 -30.10 -19.55 -18.14
N ARG A 3 -29.72 -18.83 -17.07
CA ARG A 3 -28.87 -17.62 -17.17
C ARG A 3 -28.45 -16.95 -15.83
N SER A 4 -28.25 -17.69 -14.74
CA SER A 4 -27.47 -17.16 -13.59
C SER A 4 -26.40 -18.17 -13.19
N GLN A 5 -25.13 -17.77 -13.41
CA GLN A 5 -23.91 -18.58 -13.50
C GLN A 5 -23.14 -18.71 -12.18
N LEU A 6 -23.76 -18.45 -11.02
CA LEU A 6 -23.04 -18.50 -9.76
C LEU A 6 -22.63 -19.92 -9.37
N GLY A 7 -23.37 -20.96 -9.78
CA GLY A 7 -23.01 -22.36 -9.52
C GLY A 7 -22.60 -22.60 -8.05
N PRO A 8 -21.38 -23.07 -7.74
CA PRO A 8 -20.89 -23.27 -6.38
C PRO A 8 -20.70 -21.99 -5.55
N LEU A 9 -20.78 -20.80 -6.17
CA LEU A 9 -20.72 -19.50 -5.49
C LEU A 9 -22.09 -19.01 -5.01
N ALA A 10 -23.18 -19.72 -5.32
CA ALA A 10 -24.52 -19.39 -4.83
C ALA A 10 -24.60 -19.43 -3.29
N GLU A 11 -23.80 -20.27 -2.66
CA GLU A 11 -23.74 -20.36 -1.19
C GLU A 11 -22.93 -19.22 -0.57
N ARG A 12 -22.17 -18.42 -1.33
CA ARG A 12 -21.27 -17.38 -0.80
C ARG A 12 -22.05 -16.09 -0.53
N THR A 13 -22.48 -15.89 0.70
CA THR A 13 -23.27 -14.72 1.12
C THR A 13 -22.49 -13.85 2.10
N PHE A 14 -23.04 -12.68 2.43
CA PHE A 14 -22.45 -11.83 3.47
C PHE A 14 -22.54 -12.44 4.88
N ASP A 15 -23.44 -13.39 5.10
CA ASP A 15 -23.67 -14.02 6.41
C ASP A 15 -22.68 -15.12 6.72
N ASN A 16 -22.17 -15.81 5.69
CA ASN A 16 -21.15 -16.85 5.85
C ASN A 16 -19.75 -16.40 5.45
N PHE A 17 -19.56 -15.10 5.24
CA PHE A 17 -18.23 -14.51 5.17
C PHE A 17 -17.61 -14.52 6.57
N LEU A 18 -16.33 -14.89 6.66
CA LEU A 18 -15.60 -14.90 7.93
C LEU A 18 -14.88 -13.56 8.09
N PRO A 19 -15.38 -12.61 8.91
CA PRO A 19 -14.73 -11.31 9.10
C PRO A 19 -13.41 -11.40 9.87
N ALA A 20 -13.18 -12.49 10.61
CA ALA A 20 -11.87 -12.82 11.19
C ALA A 20 -10.93 -13.51 10.17
N GLY A 21 -11.44 -13.81 8.96
CA GLY A 21 -10.80 -14.57 7.90
C GLY A 21 -10.50 -16.03 8.23
N ARG A 22 -9.67 -16.68 7.40
CA ARG A 22 -9.27 -18.09 7.56
C ARG A 22 -7.84 -18.17 8.09
N GLY A 23 -7.67 -18.47 9.38
CA GLY A 23 -6.36 -18.62 10.05
C GLY A 23 -6.10 -17.53 11.10
N ASP A 24 -4.85 -17.44 11.59
CA ASP A 24 -4.41 -16.44 12.57
C ASP A 24 -4.15 -15.08 11.89
N LEU A 25 -5.20 -14.44 11.37
CA LEU A 25 -5.12 -13.06 10.89
C LEU A 25 -4.94 -12.11 12.06
N GLY A 26 -3.97 -11.18 11.97
CA GLY A 26 -3.74 -10.16 12.99
C GLY A 26 -4.93 -9.22 13.16
N GLU A 27 -5.10 -8.64 14.35
CA GLU A 27 -6.28 -7.79 14.70
C GLU A 27 -6.53 -6.64 13.71
N ILE A 28 -5.48 -6.07 13.12
CA ILE A 28 -5.58 -4.99 12.13
C ILE A 28 -6.22 -5.50 10.84
N ASP A 29 -5.80 -6.67 10.36
CA ASP A 29 -6.33 -7.25 9.14
C ASP A 29 -7.77 -7.75 9.34
N GLN A 30 -8.10 -8.25 10.54
CA GLN A 30 -9.49 -8.56 10.90
C GLN A 30 -10.39 -7.31 10.86
N LYS A 31 -9.93 -6.17 11.42
CA LYS A 31 -10.67 -4.90 11.37
C LYS A 31 -10.86 -4.42 9.93
N ARG A 32 -9.83 -4.51 9.08
CA ARG A 32 -9.92 -4.13 7.66
C ARG A 32 -10.84 -5.03 6.86
N LEU A 33 -10.79 -6.33 7.13
CA LEU A 33 -11.66 -7.31 6.50
C LEU A 33 -13.12 -7.06 6.89
N ALA A 34 -13.39 -6.70 8.15
CA ALA A 34 -14.69 -6.27 8.63
C ALA A 34 -15.15 -4.94 7.97
N GLN A 35 -14.27 -3.95 7.86
CA GLN A 35 -14.57 -2.70 7.15
C GLN A 35 -14.90 -2.96 5.67
N SER A 36 -14.10 -3.79 5.00
CA SER A 36 -14.31 -4.16 3.60
C SER A 36 -15.64 -4.89 3.40
N LEU A 37 -16.00 -5.76 4.35
CA LEU A 37 -17.31 -6.42 4.39
C LEU A 37 -18.44 -5.40 4.49
N ASP A 38 -18.34 -4.42 5.38
CA ASP A 38 -19.36 -3.38 5.56
C ASP A 38 -19.50 -2.48 4.32
N GLU A 39 -18.39 -2.10 3.70
CA GLU A 39 -18.39 -1.34 2.44
C GLU A 39 -19.04 -2.14 1.30
N CYS A 40 -18.72 -3.43 1.17
CA CYS A 40 -19.34 -4.30 0.18
C CYS A 40 -20.83 -4.51 0.43
N ARG A 41 -21.26 -4.65 1.69
CA ARG A 41 -22.68 -4.73 2.07
C ARG A 41 -23.43 -3.47 1.65
N ARG A 42 -22.90 -2.28 1.96
CA ARG A 42 -23.50 -1.00 1.54
C ARG A 42 -23.59 -0.87 0.04
N TYR A 43 -22.52 -1.22 -0.67
CA TYR A 43 -22.50 -1.20 -2.13
C TYR A 43 -23.55 -2.14 -2.73
N ALA A 44 -23.77 -3.32 -2.14
CA ALA A 44 -24.69 -4.31 -2.66
C ALA A 44 -26.18 -3.93 -2.58
N GLU A 45 -26.57 -2.98 -1.73
CA GLU A 45 -27.96 -2.53 -1.63
C GLU A 45 -28.36 -1.58 -2.77
N ASP A 46 -27.44 -0.74 -3.23
CA ASP A 46 -27.65 0.20 -4.33
C ASP A 46 -26.33 0.47 -5.06
N PRO A 47 -25.90 -0.41 -5.99
CA PRO A 47 -24.64 -0.28 -6.72
C PRO A 47 -24.66 0.97 -7.62
N PRO A 48 -24.00 2.08 -7.27
CA PRO A 48 -24.19 3.33 -7.99
C PRO A 48 -23.16 3.52 -9.12
N PHE A 49 -22.05 2.78 -9.04
CA PHE A 49 -20.91 2.86 -9.94
C PHE A 49 -20.05 1.59 -9.84
N TRP A 50 -18.82 1.60 -10.33
CA TRP A 50 -17.98 0.40 -10.32
C TRP A 50 -17.36 0.16 -8.95
N LEU A 51 -17.17 -1.11 -8.59
CA LEU A 51 -16.45 -1.53 -7.41
C LEU A 51 -15.25 -2.38 -7.81
N LEU A 52 -14.08 -2.01 -7.35
CA LEU A 52 -12.85 -2.75 -7.52
C LEU A 52 -12.39 -3.32 -6.18
N LEU A 53 -12.35 -4.64 -6.08
CA LEU A 53 -11.82 -5.38 -4.95
C LEU A 53 -10.37 -5.77 -5.24
N CYS A 54 -9.44 -5.21 -4.47
CA CYS A 54 -8.01 -5.49 -4.59
C CYS A 54 -7.47 -6.19 -3.33
N GLY A 55 -6.47 -7.04 -3.51
CA GLY A 55 -5.75 -7.68 -2.41
C GLY A 55 -5.15 -9.03 -2.78
N PRO A 56 -4.37 -9.66 -1.90
CA PRO A 56 -3.69 -10.93 -2.17
C PRO A 56 -4.67 -12.09 -2.39
N PRO A 57 -4.26 -13.18 -3.05
CA PRO A 57 -5.11 -14.37 -3.19
C PRO A 57 -5.52 -14.91 -1.81
N GLY A 58 -6.73 -15.42 -1.70
CA GLY A 58 -7.25 -16.00 -0.45
C GLY A 58 -7.83 -14.99 0.56
N CYS A 59 -7.80 -13.68 0.30
CA CYS A 59 -8.39 -12.68 1.21
C CYS A 59 -9.91 -12.51 1.13
N GLY A 60 -10.60 -13.33 0.32
CA GLY A 60 -12.07 -13.33 0.25
C GLY A 60 -12.70 -12.42 -0.81
N LYS A 61 -11.94 -11.82 -1.73
CA LYS A 61 -12.48 -10.97 -2.83
C LYS A 61 -13.58 -11.67 -3.64
N THR A 62 -13.33 -12.88 -4.13
CA THR A 62 -14.33 -13.67 -4.88
C THR A 62 -15.58 -13.95 -4.04
N HIS A 63 -15.42 -14.16 -2.73
CA HIS A 63 -16.57 -14.33 -1.83
C HIS A 63 -17.37 -13.04 -1.72
N LEU A 64 -16.71 -11.89 -1.46
CA LEU A 64 -17.39 -10.60 -1.39
C LEU A 64 -18.09 -10.25 -2.71
N ALA A 65 -17.43 -10.49 -3.85
CA ALA A 65 -18.02 -10.29 -5.17
C ALA A 65 -19.25 -11.18 -5.41
N ALA A 66 -19.17 -12.45 -5.02
CA ALA A 66 -20.32 -13.37 -5.07
C ALA A 66 -21.43 -12.96 -4.10
N ALA A 67 -21.10 -12.46 -2.90
CA ALA A 67 -22.07 -11.98 -1.93
C ALA A 67 -22.83 -10.75 -2.43
N ILE A 68 -22.14 -9.81 -3.09
CA ILE A 68 -22.77 -8.67 -3.79
C ILE A 68 -23.70 -9.17 -4.89
N ALA A 69 -23.24 -10.12 -5.72
CA ALA A 69 -24.06 -10.72 -6.77
C ALA A 69 -25.32 -11.39 -6.22
N ASN A 70 -25.18 -12.21 -5.17
CA ASN A 70 -26.30 -12.88 -4.51
C ASN A 70 -27.30 -11.88 -3.95
N ARG A 71 -26.83 -10.83 -3.27
CA ARG A 71 -27.69 -9.79 -2.73
C ARG A 71 -28.49 -9.07 -3.82
N GLN A 72 -27.86 -8.73 -4.94
CA GLN A 72 -28.52 -8.09 -6.06
C GLN A 72 -29.54 -9.00 -6.76
N ILE A 73 -29.26 -10.31 -6.82
CA ILE A 73 -30.22 -11.31 -7.31
C ILE A 73 -31.44 -11.40 -6.37
N GLU A 74 -31.24 -11.37 -5.05
CA GLU A 74 -32.34 -11.32 -4.07
C GLU A 74 -33.22 -10.08 -4.25
N LEU A 75 -32.62 -8.95 -4.60
CA LEU A 75 -33.32 -7.70 -4.92
C LEU A 75 -33.96 -7.71 -6.32
N GLY A 76 -33.85 -8.81 -7.07
CA GLY A 76 -34.47 -8.99 -8.39
C GLY A 76 -33.68 -8.40 -9.57
N THR A 77 -32.43 -7.98 -9.35
CA THR A 77 -31.54 -7.47 -10.40
C THR A 77 -30.93 -8.63 -11.19
N GLU A 78 -30.89 -8.51 -12.52
CA GLU A 78 -30.15 -9.46 -13.35
C GLU A 78 -28.63 -9.25 -13.17
N VAL A 79 -27.93 -10.32 -12.79
CA VAL A 79 -26.48 -10.30 -12.54
C VAL A 79 -25.78 -11.31 -13.45
N PHE A 80 -24.72 -10.87 -14.12
CA PHE A 80 -23.80 -11.74 -14.83
C PHE A 80 -22.50 -11.88 -14.03
N PHE A 81 -22.25 -13.07 -13.48
CA PHE A 81 -21.00 -13.38 -12.79
C PHE A 81 -20.14 -14.27 -13.67
N THR A 82 -18.89 -13.87 -13.92
CA THR A 82 -17.92 -14.70 -14.65
C THR A 82 -16.51 -14.49 -14.13
N VAL A 83 -15.71 -15.54 -14.21
CA VAL A 83 -14.26 -15.45 -14.07
C VAL A 83 -13.69 -14.97 -15.40
N VAL A 84 -12.73 -14.05 -15.38
CA VAL A 84 -12.20 -13.38 -16.59
C VAL A 84 -11.57 -14.37 -17.57
N PRO A 85 -10.68 -15.29 -17.15
CA PRO A 85 -10.20 -16.38 -18.01
C PRO A 85 -11.31 -17.14 -18.74
N ASP A 86 -12.33 -17.60 -18.01
CA ASP A 86 -13.42 -18.38 -18.57
C ASP A 86 -14.26 -17.58 -19.58
N LEU A 87 -14.47 -16.28 -19.29
CA LEU A 87 -15.14 -15.37 -20.24
C LEU A 87 -14.36 -15.28 -21.55
N LEU A 88 -13.05 -15.07 -21.47
CA LEU A 88 -12.18 -14.97 -22.63
C LEU A 88 -12.13 -16.27 -23.42
N ASP A 89 -12.06 -17.42 -22.75
CA ASP A 89 -12.08 -18.73 -23.40
C ASP A 89 -13.41 -18.99 -24.12
N HIS A 90 -14.54 -18.65 -23.48
CA HIS A 90 -15.85 -18.73 -24.13
C HIS A 90 -15.95 -17.80 -25.35
N LEU A 91 -15.51 -16.55 -25.22
CA LEU A 91 -15.48 -15.60 -26.34
C LEU A 91 -14.59 -16.10 -27.48
N ARG A 92 -13.48 -16.77 -27.17
CA ARG A 92 -12.56 -17.33 -28.16
C ARG A 92 -13.12 -18.57 -28.85
N ALA A 93 -13.75 -19.48 -28.10
CA ALA A 93 -14.32 -20.72 -28.62
C ALA A 93 -15.43 -20.48 -29.65
N THR A 94 -16.19 -19.39 -29.49
CA THR A 94 -17.27 -19.02 -30.40
C THR A 94 -16.80 -18.42 -31.74
N PHE A 95 -15.51 -18.17 -31.93
CA PHE A 95 -14.92 -17.82 -33.24
C PHE A 95 -14.62 -19.06 -34.12
N ALA A 96 -14.89 -20.28 -33.65
CA ALA A 96 -14.78 -21.46 -34.49
C ALA A 96 -15.84 -21.41 -35.62
N PRO A 97 -15.54 -21.90 -36.85
CA PRO A 97 -16.28 -21.56 -38.08
C PRO A 97 -17.75 -22.03 -38.20
N SER A 98 -18.40 -22.45 -37.11
CA SER A 98 -19.68 -23.15 -37.16
C SER A 98 -20.88 -22.44 -36.52
N THR A 99 -20.75 -21.32 -35.78
CA THR A 99 -21.94 -20.60 -35.23
C THR A 99 -21.66 -19.14 -34.79
N ASP A 100 -21.72 -18.17 -35.71
CA ASP A 100 -21.54 -16.73 -35.40
C ASP A 100 -22.57 -16.15 -34.40
N ILE A 101 -23.77 -16.75 -34.31
CA ILE A 101 -24.89 -16.22 -33.51
C ILE A 101 -24.63 -16.29 -31.99
N SER A 102 -23.73 -17.17 -31.53
CA SER A 102 -23.48 -17.39 -30.09
C SER A 102 -22.50 -16.39 -29.46
N TYR A 103 -21.53 -15.89 -30.23
CA TYR A 103 -20.53 -14.92 -29.77
C TYR A 103 -21.17 -13.57 -29.50
N ASP A 104 -21.86 -13.00 -30.50
CA ASP A 104 -22.42 -11.66 -30.42
C ASP A 104 -23.44 -11.55 -29.28
N GLN A 105 -24.26 -12.58 -29.09
CA GLN A 105 -25.24 -12.61 -28.01
C GLN A 105 -24.59 -12.59 -26.62
N LEU A 106 -23.53 -13.38 -26.41
CA LEU A 106 -22.79 -13.40 -25.14
C LEU A 106 -22.11 -12.04 -24.91
N PHE A 107 -21.44 -11.53 -25.93
CA PHE A 107 -20.71 -10.27 -25.86
C PHE A 107 -21.64 -9.08 -25.56
N GLU A 108 -22.80 -9.00 -26.22
CA GLU A 108 -23.82 -7.99 -25.92
C GLU A 108 -24.43 -8.17 -24.53
N THR A 109 -24.66 -9.41 -24.09
CA THR A 109 -25.18 -9.69 -22.73
C THR A 109 -24.22 -9.15 -21.67
N VAL A 110 -22.92 -9.43 -21.80
CA VAL A 110 -21.89 -8.95 -20.86
C VAL A 110 -21.78 -7.42 -20.86
N LYS A 111 -21.92 -6.78 -22.02
CA LYS A 111 -21.88 -5.31 -22.14
C LYS A 111 -23.10 -4.61 -21.55
N SER A 112 -24.28 -5.24 -21.57
CA SER A 112 -25.57 -4.59 -21.26
C SER A 112 -26.22 -5.04 -19.95
N THR A 113 -25.74 -6.14 -19.34
CA THR A 113 -26.31 -6.64 -18.08
C THR A 113 -26.33 -5.56 -16.98
N PRO A 114 -27.41 -5.46 -16.18
CA PRO A 114 -27.52 -4.45 -15.12
C PRO A 114 -26.37 -4.46 -14.13
N LEU A 115 -25.90 -5.65 -13.73
CA LEU A 115 -24.71 -5.81 -12.91
C LEU A 115 -23.79 -6.89 -13.50
N LEU A 116 -22.54 -6.51 -13.77
CA LEU A 116 -21.49 -7.44 -14.19
C LEU A 116 -20.51 -7.65 -13.04
N VAL A 117 -20.18 -8.90 -12.76
CA VAL A 117 -19.08 -9.27 -11.88
C VAL A 117 -18.00 -9.97 -12.70
N LEU A 118 -16.82 -9.36 -12.74
CA LEU A 118 -15.61 -9.90 -13.36
C LEU A 118 -14.64 -10.33 -12.26
N ASP A 119 -14.57 -11.64 -12.02
CA ASP A 119 -13.67 -12.21 -11.03
C ASP A 119 -12.30 -12.54 -11.65
N ASP A 120 -11.24 -12.33 -10.88
CA ASP A 120 -9.83 -12.63 -11.20
C ASP A 120 -9.29 -11.92 -12.45
N LEU A 121 -9.44 -10.59 -12.49
CA LEU A 121 -8.76 -9.75 -13.47
C LEU A 121 -7.25 -9.71 -13.14
N GLY A 122 -6.44 -10.51 -13.85
CA GLY A 122 -4.99 -10.61 -13.65
C GLY A 122 -4.21 -10.84 -14.95
N THR A 123 -2.96 -11.29 -14.85
CA THR A 123 -1.97 -11.41 -15.96
C THR A 123 -2.41 -12.21 -17.21
N GLN A 124 -3.49 -12.97 -17.11
CA GLN A 124 -4.22 -13.63 -18.19
C GLN A 124 -4.70 -12.62 -19.28
N THR A 125 -4.74 -11.32 -18.94
CA THR A 125 -4.98 -10.20 -19.85
C THR A 125 -3.79 -9.81 -20.72
N SER A 126 -2.71 -10.59 -20.79
CA SER A 126 -1.48 -10.19 -21.50
C SER A 126 -1.57 -10.33 -23.03
N THR A 127 -2.53 -11.07 -23.58
CA THR A 127 -2.67 -11.15 -25.04
C THR A 127 -3.33 -9.88 -25.59
N PRO A 128 -2.86 -9.31 -26.71
CA PRO A 128 -3.48 -8.12 -27.31
C PRO A 128 -4.98 -8.30 -27.59
N TRP A 129 -5.39 -9.52 -27.92
CA TRP A 129 -6.81 -9.86 -28.11
C TRP A 129 -7.61 -9.78 -26.82
N ALA A 130 -7.11 -10.33 -25.71
CA ALA A 130 -7.79 -10.26 -24.41
C ALA A 130 -7.92 -8.81 -23.93
N GLN A 131 -6.86 -8.01 -24.06
CA GLN A 131 -6.85 -6.59 -23.72
C GLN A 131 -7.92 -5.82 -24.50
N GLU A 132 -7.98 -6.03 -25.81
CA GLU A 132 -8.94 -5.35 -26.68
C GLU A 132 -10.39 -5.74 -26.33
N LYS A 133 -10.67 -7.02 -26.08
CA LYS A 133 -12.03 -7.47 -25.72
C LYS A 133 -12.46 -6.96 -24.34
N LEU A 134 -11.58 -7.01 -23.35
CA LEU A 134 -11.86 -6.45 -22.03
C LEU A 134 -12.05 -4.94 -22.10
N PHE A 135 -11.22 -4.24 -22.86
CA PHE A 135 -11.37 -2.79 -23.07
C PHE A 135 -12.73 -2.47 -23.70
N GLN A 136 -13.16 -3.21 -24.72
CA GLN A 136 -14.48 -3.01 -25.34
C GLN A 136 -15.63 -3.18 -24.34
N ILE A 137 -15.59 -4.24 -23.52
CA ILE A 137 -16.62 -4.50 -22.50
C ILE A 137 -16.63 -3.38 -21.46
N LEU A 138 -15.46 -3.13 -20.86
CA LEU A 138 -15.31 -2.19 -19.76
C LEU A 138 -15.60 -0.75 -20.21
N ASN A 139 -15.09 -0.33 -21.37
CA ASN A 139 -15.35 1.01 -21.87
C ASN A 139 -16.83 1.24 -22.19
N GLN A 140 -17.53 0.26 -22.78
CA GLN A 140 -18.97 0.39 -23.05
C GLN A 140 -19.76 0.54 -21.75
N ARG A 141 -19.48 -0.31 -20.76
CA ARG A 141 -20.14 -0.25 -19.45
C ARG A 141 -19.85 1.05 -18.70
N TYR A 142 -18.61 1.52 -18.78
CA TYR A 142 -18.20 2.78 -18.16
C TYR A 142 -18.95 3.97 -18.76
N VAL A 143 -19.03 4.05 -20.10
CA VAL A 143 -19.78 5.10 -20.81
C VAL A 143 -21.27 5.02 -20.51
N SER A 144 -21.80 3.81 -20.37
CA SER A 144 -23.23 3.57 -20.10
C SER A 144 -23.61 3.72 -18.63
N GLY A 145 -22.64 3.94 -17.73
CA GLY A 145 -22.86 4.05 -16.29
C GLY A 145 -23.34 2.75 -15.63
N LEU A 146 -23.06 1.59 -16.24
CA LEU A 146 -23.53 0.31 -15.73
C LEU A 146 -22.61 -0.19 -14.60
N PRO A 147 -23.17 -0.53 -13.41
CA PRO A 147 -22.40 -1.06 -12.28
C PRO A 147 -21.59 -2.30 -12.64
N THR A 148 -20.34 -2.34 -12.20
CA THR A 148 -19.42 -3.44 -12.48
C THR A 148 -18.57 -3.71 -11.24
N VAL A 149 -18.60 -4.95 -10.73
CA VAL A 149 -17.72 -5.41 -9.66
C VAL A 149 -16.54 -6.15 -10.31
N ILE A 150 -15.32 -5.79 -9.94
CA ILE A 150 -14.10 -6.37 -10.48
C ILE A 150 -13.27 -6.85 -9.31
N THR A 151 -12.73 -8.07 -9.37
CA THR A 151 -11.71 -8.52 -8.42
C THR A 151 -10.37 -8.60 -9.12
N THR A 152 -9.30 -8.19 -8.45
CA THR A 152 -7.93 -8.35 -8.97
C THR A 152 -6.97 -8.73 -7.85
N ASN A 153 -6.04 -9.61 -8.19
CA ASN A 153 -4.92 -10.01 -7.35
C ASN A 153 -3.65 -9.18 -7.64
N GLU A 154 -3.65 -8.39 -8.72
CA GLU A 154 -2.48 -7.67 -9.22
C GLU A 154 -2.57 -6.16 -8.98
N PRO A 155 -1.43 -5.46 -8.87
CA PRO A 155 -1.41 -4.00 -8.87
C PRO A 155 -1.98 -3.44 -10.17
N LEU A 156 -2.76 -2.36 -10.10
CA LEU A 156 -3.32 -1.71 -11.29
C LEU A 156 -2.26 -1.15 -12.24
N ALA A 157 -1.04 -0.91 -11.75
CA ALA A 157 0.10 -0.48 -12.56
C ALA A 157 0.54 -1.53 -13.59
N GLU A 158 0.20 -2.81 -13.40
CA GLU A 158 0.52 -3.89 -14.34
C GLU A 158 -0.53 -4.06 -15.44
N LEU A 159 -1.69 -3.40 -15.30
CA LEU A 159 -2.74 -3.44 -16.30
C LEU A 159 -2.39 -2.52 -17.48
N ASP A 160 -2.95 -2.84 -18.65
CA ASP A 160 -2.87 -1.98 -19.83
C ASP A 160 -3.30 -0.53 -19.49
N GLU A 161 -2.58 0.43 -20.04
CA GLU A 161 -2.77 1.86 -19.76
C GLU A 161 -4.23 2.32 -19.93
N ARG A 162 -4.93 1.78 -20.94
CA ARG A 162 -6.32 2.17 -21.23
C ARG A 162 -7.29 1.61 -20.20
N LEU A 163 -7.04 0.39 -19.72
CA LEU A 163 -7.82 -0.23 -18.65
C LEU A 163 -7.55 0.46 -17.30
N ARG A 164 -6.26 0.70 -17.01
CA ARG A 164 -5.80 1.40 -15.81
C ARG A 164 -6.46 2.78 -15.68
N ALA A 165 -6.47 3.57 -16.75
CA ALA A 165 -7.10 4.89 -16.78
C ALA A 165 -8.61 4.86 -16.45
N ARG A 166 -9.32 3.77 -16.76
CA ARG A 166 -10.75 3.60 -16.39
C ARG A 166 -10.91 3.17 -14.95
N LEU A 167 -10.06 2.26 -14.47
CA LEU A 167 -10.10 1.75 -13.09
C LEU A 167 -9.59 2.77 -12.06
N GLU A 168 -8.81 3.78 -12.50
CA GLU A 168 -8.33 4.94 -11.73
C GLU A 168 -9.27 6.13 -11.69
N ASP A 169 -10.40 6.06 -12.38
CA ASP A 169 -11.40 7.10 -12.31
C ASP A 169 -12.00 7.22 -10.90
N ARG A 170 -12.34 8.45 -10.48
CA ARG A 170 -13.03 8.73 -9.22
C ARG A 170 -14.40 8.08 -9.12
N ARG A 171 -14.99 7.68 -10.25
CA ARG A 171 -16.24 6.91 -10.34
C ARG A 171 -16.05 5.42 -10.05
N VAL A 172 -14.84 4.97 -9.69
CA VAL A 172 -14.61 3.59 -9.27
C VAL A 172 -14.38 3.56 -7.76
N TRP A 173 -15.28 2.91 -7.02
CA TRP A 173 -15.06 2.60 -5.62
C TRP A 173 -13.94 1.57 -5.54
N ARG A 174 -12.91 1.85 -4.74
CA ARG A 174 -11.81 0.90 -4.52
C ARG A 174 -11.86 0.40 -3.10
N VAL A 175 -11.95 -0.91 -2.92
CA VAL A 175 -11.90 -1.57 -1.62
C VAL A 175 -10.69 -2.50 -1.60
N ASN A 176 -9.78 -2.22 -0.67
CA ASN A 176 -8.62 -3.05 -0.42
C ASN A 176 -8.98 -4.07 0.67
N VAL A 177 -9.45 -5.24 0.25
CA VAL A 177 -10.09 -6.27 1.12
C VAL A 177 -9.17 -6.72 2.25
N ILE A 178 -7.88 -6.87 1.94
CA ILE A 178 -6.77 -6.89 2.89
C ILE A 178 -5.69 -6.11 2.17
N GLY A 179 -5.48 -4.86 2.54
CA GLY A 179 -4.39 -4.09 1.93
C GLY A 179 -3.08 -4.77 2.33
N TRP A 180 -2.31 -5.23 1.35
CA TRP A 180 -0.95 -5.76 1.39
C TRP A 180 -0.23 -5.66 2.77
N SER A 181 -0.70 -6.40 3.78
CA SER A 181 -0.02 -6.58 5.07
C SER A 181 1.09 -7.63 4.93
N ILE A 182 1.68 -7.70 3.73
CA ILE A 182 2.78 -8.61 3.42
C ILE A 182 4.02 -8.25 4.26
N ILE A 183 4.04 -7.06 4.86
CA ILE A 183 4.98 -6.76 5.93
C ILE A 183 4.23 -6.75 7.24
N ASP A 184 4.24 -7.94 7.81
CA ASP A 184 3.97 -8.23 9.18
C ASP A 184 4.48 -7.08 10.08
N ASN A 185 3.56 -6.47 10.85
CA ASN A 185 3.85 -5.40 11.82
C ASN A 185 4.75 -5.93 12.97
N THR A 186 5.26 -7.17 12.86
CA THR A 186 6.21 -7.86 13.75
C THR A 186 7.61 -7.25 13.70
N THR A 187 7.97 -6.56 12.62
CA THR A 187 9.22 -5.79 12.55
C THR A 187 9.15 -4.46 13.30
N PHE A 188 7.95 -3.94 13.62
CA PHE A 188 7.83 -2.71 14.39
C PHE A 188 8.06 -2.98 15.88
N PRO A 189 9.18 -2.51 16.47
CA PRO A 189 9.52 -2.83 17.85
C PRO A 189 8.46 -2.32 18.84
N ASP A 190 8.10 -3.13 19.83
CA ASP A 190 7.07 -2.77 20.82
C ASP A 190 7.40 -1.49 21.60
N GLY A 191 8.69 -1.18 21.78
CA GLY A 191 9.13 0.08 22.37
C GLY A 191 8.68 1.30 21.55
N LEU A 192 8.66 1.20 20.23
CA LEU A 192 8.27 2.29 19.33
C LEU A 192 6.76 2.46 19.20
N ARG A 193 5.95 1.44 19.57
CA ARG A 193 4.48 1.56 19.62
C ARG A 193 4.01 2.59 20.63
N ARG A 194 4.84 2.87 21.64
CA ARG A 194 4.54 3.87 22.68
C ARG A 194 5.02 5.26 22.30
N CYS A 195 5.84 5.43 21.26
CA CYS A 195 6.34 6.74 20.83
C CYS A 195 5.18 7.54 20.22
N THR A 196 4.86 8.69 20.82
CA THR A 196 3.81 9.61 20.41
C THR A 196 4.36 11.03 20.35
N PHE A 197 3.59 11.96 19.80
CA PHE A 197 3.98 13.37 19.78
C PHE A 197 3.92 14.00 21.17
N GLU A 198 3.06 13.50 22.07
CA GLU A 198 2.90 14.00 23.43
C GLU A 198 4.04 13.60 24.36
N ASN A 199 4.64 12.42 24.14
CA ASN A 199 5.73 11.92 24.98
C ASN A 199 7.12 12.16 24.38
N PHE A 200 7.22 12.98 23.35
CA PHE A 200 8.49 13.50 22.85
C PHE A 200 8.88 14.74 23.65
N ASP A 201 10.00 14.70 24.39
CA ASP A 201 10.51 15.87 25.08
C ASP A 201 11.48 16.66 24.17
N TYR A 202 11.05 17.88 23.82
CA TYR A 202 11.77 18.84 22.99
C TYR A 202 12.23 20.06 23.80
N ALA A 203 12.26 19.96 25.13
CA ALA A 203 12.52 21.09 26.01
C ALA A 203 13.95 21.63 25.81
N GLY A 204 14.04 22.88 25.35
CA GLY A 204 15.29 23.65 25.35
C GLY A 204 16.11 23.59 24.05
N SER A 205 15.67 22.88 23.01
CA SER A 205 16.32 22.93 21.68
C SER A 205 15.36 23.40 20.60
N LYS A 206 15.71 24.51 19.93
CA LYS A 206 14.96 25.02 18.78
C LYS A 206 14.90 24.01 17.63
N SER A 207 15.97 23.25 17.41
CA SER A 207 16.02 22.24 16.34
C SER A 207 15.06 21.08 16.60
N LEU A 208 14.84 20.69 17.87
CA LEU A 208 13.87 19.67 18.25
C LEU A 208 12.42 20.17 18.11
N ASP A 209 12.15 21.42 18.49
CA ASP A 209 10.84 22.05 18.32
C ASP A 209 10.49 22.18 16.82
N ASP A 210 11.42 22.63 15.99
CA ASP A 210 11.23 22.72 14.53
C ASP A 210 11.00 21.33 13.90
N ALA A 211 11.72 20.30 14.35
CA ALA A 211 11.55 18.93 13.89
C ALA A 211 10.22 18.31 14.35
N HIS A 212 9.80 18.56 15.60
CA HIS A 212 8.51 18.12 16.13
C HIS A 212 7.37 18.75 15.34
N LYS A 213 7.39 20.07 15.12
CA LYS A 213 6.41 20.77 14.27
C LYS A 213 6.36 20.20 12.86
N ALA A 214 7.51 20.00 12.23
CA ALA A 214 7.56 19.43 10.89
C ALA A 214 7.00 18.00 10.82
N ALA A 215 7.27 17.18 11.84
CA ALA A 215 6.74 15.84 11.96
C ALA A 215 5.23 15.85 12.21
N TRP A 216 4.73 16.75 13.06
CA TRP A 216 3.30 16.93 13.32
C TRP A 216 2.54 17.39 12.08
N ASP A 217 3.07 18.39 11.36
CA ASP A 217 2.49 18.88 10.10
C ASP A 217 2.38 17.74 9.09
N PHE A 218 3.44 16.95 8.94
CA PHE A 218 3.48 15.81 8.05
C PHE A 218 2.51 14.70 8.50
N ALA A 219 2.39 14.46 9.81
CA ALA A 219 1.43 13.52 10.40
C ALA A 219 -0.01 14.04 10.41
N THR A 220 -0.26 15.31 10.08
CA THR A 220 -1.62 15.85 9.87
C THR A 220 -2.00 15.84 8.39
N ASN A 221 -1.10 16.26 7.50
CA ASN A 221 -1.26 16.17 6.04
C ASN A 221 0.00 15.58 5.35
N PRO A 222 0.02 14.29 4.97
CA PRO A 222 1.24 13.62 4.56
C PRO A 222 1.42 13.88 3.07
N VAL A 223 2.16 14.94 2.75
CA VAL A 223 2.43 15.33 1.36
C VAL A 223 3.93 15.38 1.17
N GLY A 224 4.41 14.75 0.10
CA GLY A 224 5.83 14.70 -0.19
C GLY A 224 6.59 13.89 0.85
N TRP A 225 7.84 14.27 1.08
CA TRP A 225 8.78 13.51 1.89
C TRP A 225 9.26 14.34 3.08
N LEU A 226 9.50 13.68 4.20
CA LEU A 226 10.14 14.27 5.38
C LEU A 226 11.47 13.57 5.63
N VAL A 227 12.57 14.31 5.55
CA VAL A 227 13.92 13.78 5.80
C VAL A 227 14.46 14.36 7.09
N MET A 228 14.65 13.51 8.10
CA MET A 228 15.22 13.91 9.38
C MET A 228 16.68 13.49 9.48
N THR A 229 17.56 14.46 9.77
CA THR A 229 19.01 14.24 9.88
C THR A 229 19.53 14.67 11.24
N GLY A 230 20.63 14.08 11.70
CA GLY A 230 21.23 14.43 12.99
C GLY A 230 21.99 13.27 13.63
N VAL A 231 22.61 13.52 14.77
CA VAL A 231 23.41 12.51 15.49
C VAL A 231 22.56 11.35 16.03
N VAL A 232 23.20 10.21 16.31
CA VAL A 232 22.51 9.06 16.92
C VAL A 232 21.91 9.47 18.26
N GLY A 233 20.66 9.08 18.50
CA GLY A 233 19.96 9.33 19.76
C GLY A 233 19.31 10.71 19.88
N CYS A 234 19.33 11.58 18.86
CA CYS A 234 18.65 12.89 18.93
C CYS A 234 17.12 12.86 18.75
N GLY A 235 16.50 11.67 18.68
CA GLY A 235 15.04 11.53 18.63
C GLY A 235 14.41 11.36 17.24
N LYS A 236 15.21 11.22 16.16
CA LYS A 236 14.71 10.98 14.79
C LYS A 236 13.75 9.79 14.69
N THR A 237 14.18 8.63 15.19
CA THR A 237 13.41 7.38 15.20
C THR A 237 12.11 7.53 16.00
N HIS A 238 12.14 8.28 17.11
CA HIS A 238 10.93 8.55 17.90
C HIS A 238 9.91 9.36 17.10
N LEU A 239 10.33 10.48 16.48
CA LEU A 239 9.43 11.29 15.65
C LEU A 239 8.89 10.49 14.46
N ALA A 240 9.74 9.68 13.83
CA ALA A 240 9.35 8.80 12.74
C ALA A 240 8.29 7.76 13.18
N ALA A 241 8.47 7.16 14.35
CA ALA A 241 7.50 6.27 14.97
C ALA A 241 6.20 7.00 15.37
N ALA A 242 6.28 8.22 15.91
CA ALA A 242 5.12 9.03 16.27
C ALA A 242 4.26 9.36 15.03
N ILE A 243 4.88 9.75 13.91
CA ILE A 243 4.17 9.95 12.63
C ILE A 243 3.43 8.66 12.23
N LYS A 244 4.14 7.51 12.28
CA LYS A 244 3.56 6.21 11.93
C LYS A 244 2.36 5.87 12.81
N ASN A 245 2.52 5.96 14.13
CA ASN A 245 1.48 5.61 15.10
C ASN A 245 0.25 6.52 14.97
N GLU A 246 0.45 7.83 14.77
CA GLU A 246 -0.63 8.78 14.51
C GLU A 246 -1.42 8.36 13.26
N ARG A 247 -0.73 8.12 12.14
CA ARG A 247 -1.39 7.75 10.88
C ARG A 247 -2.09 6.41 10.91
N GLU A 248 -1.50 5.42 11.57
CA GLU A 248 -2.11 4.11 11.75
C GLU A 248 -3.41 4.23 12.58
N SER A 249 -3.47 5.14 13.55
CA SER A 249 -4.69 5.44 14.31
C SER A 249 -5.82 6.04 13.46
N HIS A 250 -5.46 6.77 12.39
CA HIS A 250 -6.39 7.29 11.38
C HIS A 250 -6.68 6.29 10.23
N GLY A 251 -6.25 5.03 10.37
CA GLY A 251 -6.59 3.93 9.46
C GLY A 251 -5.72 3.82 8.19
N LEU A 252 -4.64 4.61 8.07
CA LEU A 252 -3.74 4.53 6.92
C LEU A 252 -2.84 3.29 6.96
N GLN A 253 -2.46 2.77 5.80
CA GLN A 253 -1.43 1.75 5.73
C GLN A 253 -0.06 2.40 5.91
N THR A 254 0.62 2.06 7.00
CA THR A 254 1.94 2.58 7.29
C THR A 254 2.93 1.44 7.39
N LEU A 255 4.14 1.64 6.89
CA LEU A 255 5.24 0.69 7.01
C LEU A 255 6.42 1.37 7.68
N PHE A 256 6.90 0.82 8.78
CA PHE A 256 8.13 1.24 9.44
C PHE A 256 9.17 0.13 9.31
N MET A 257 10.31 0.43 8.70
CA MET A 257 11.45 -0.48 8.62
C MET A 257 12.75 0.29 8.69
N THR A 258 13.78 -0.33 9.26
CA THR A 258 15.14 0.15 9.04
C THR A 258 15.58 -0.21 7.61
N ALA A 259 16.49 0.58 7.03
CA ALA A 259 17.03 0.24 5.71
C ALA A 259 17.67 -1.17 5.64
N PRO A 260 18.41 -1.63 6.67
CA PRO A 260 18.89 -3.02 6.72
C PRO A 260 17.76 -4.07 6.75
N ASP A 261 16.76 -3.90 7.62
CA ASP A 261 15.67 -4.87 7.75
C ASP A 261 14.86 -5.01 6.47
N LEU A 262 14.62 -3.88 5.79
CA LEU A 262 13.98 -3.86 4.47
C LEU A 262 14.77 -4.69 3.45
N LEU A 263 16.09 -4.53 3.42
CA LEU A 263 16.95 -5.25 2.49
C LEU A 263 17.01 -6.75 2.83
N ASP A 264 17.08 -7.11 4.10
CA ASP A 264 17.06 -8.52 4.50
C ASP A 264 15.71 -9.17 4.23
N TYR A 265 14.60 -8.45 4.44
CA TYR A 265 13.27 -8.87 4.00
C TYR A 265 13.25 -9.17 2.49
N LEU A 266 13.77 -8.25 1.68
CA LEU A 266 13.85 -8.44 0.23
C LEU A 266 14.75 -9.61 -0.16
N ARG A 267 15.88 -9.85 0.54
CA ARG A 267 16.73 -11.04 0.29
C ARG A 267 15.99 -12.34 0.58
N ASN A 268 15.25 -12.40 1.69
CA ASN A 268 14.56 -13.61 2.11
C ASN A 268 13.44 -14.01 1.13
N THR A 269 12.83 -13.05 0.43
CA THR A 269 11.83 -13.35 -0.62
C THR A 269 12.41 -13.98 -1.89
N TYR A 270 13.74 -14.04 -2.06
CA TYR A 270 14.40 -14.80 -3.14
C TYR A 270 14.65 -16.28 -2.78
N ALA A 271 14.38 -16.71 -1.53
CA ALA A 271 14.60 -18.08 -1.13
C ALA A 271 13.61 -19.02 -1.87
N PRO A 272 14.07 -20.16 -2.43
CA PRO A 272 13.24 -21.07 -3.23
C PRO A 272 12.06 -21.69 -2.46
N GLU A 273 12.05 -21.59 -1.13
CA GLU A 273 10.96 -22.07 -0.25
C GLU A 273 10.00 -20.96 0.21
N SER A 274 10.20 -19.71 -0.23
CA SER A 274 9.32 -18.59 0.14
C SER A 274 7.94 -18.73 -0.52
N LYS A 275 6.87 -18.70 0.31
CA LYS A 275 5.48 -18.62 -0.17
C LYS A 275 5.13 -17.26 -0.83
N LEU A 276 6.01 -16.27 -0.67
CA LEU A 276 5.89 -14.92 -1.22
C LEU A 276 6.91 -14.73 -2.34
N THR A 277 6.45 -14.43 -3.55
CA THR A 277 7.32 -14.03 -4.65
C THR A 277 7.92 -12.65 -4.38
N TYR A 278 9.19 -12.46 -4.70
CA TYR A 278 9.92 -11.20 -4.54
C TYR A 278 9.14 -9.98 -5.06
N ASP A 279 8.55 -10.10 -6.24
CA ASP A 279 7.81 -9.01 -6.89
C ASP A 279 6.63 -8.54 -6.03
N ARG A 280 5.90 -9.48 -5.42
CA ARG A 280 4.77 -9.17 -4.52
C ARG A 280 5.20 -8.47 -3.23
N GLY A 281 6.30 -8.91 -2.63
CA GLY A 281 6.84 -8.29 -1.41
C GLY A 281 7.33 -6.86 -1.69
N PHE A 282 8.07 -6.68 -2.78
CA PHE A 282 8.63 -5.39 -3.14
C PHE A 282 7.56 -4.40 -3.60
N ASP A 283 6.50 -4.85 -4.28
CA ASP A 283 5.37 -3.99 -4.66
C ASP A 283 4.51 -3.57 -3.49
N ALA A 284 4.33 -4.43 -2.49
CA ALA A 284 3.68 -4.04 -1.24
C ALA A 284 4.39 -2.85 -0.58
N ILE A 285 5.72 -2.93 -0.48
CA ILE A 285 6.57 -1.85 0.07
C ILE A 285 6.52 -0.59 -0.78
N ARG A 286 6.47 -0.74 -2.10
CA ARG A 286 6.46 0.41 -3.02
C ARG A 286 5.14 1.19 -2.93
N ASN A 287 4.02 0.53 -2.66
CA ASN A 287 2.68 1.11 -2.75
C ASN A 287 2.00 1.45 -1.42
N VAL A 288 2.63 1.18 -0.27
CA VAL A 288 2.10 1.57 1.05
C VAL A 288 1.84 3.08 1.15
N ASP A 289 0.73 3.48 1.79
CA ASP A 289 0.30 4.89 1.91
C ASP A 289 1.36 5.77 2.59
N LEU A 290 2.04 5.25 3.61
CA LEU A 290 3.16 5.90 4.27
C LEU A 290 4.33 4.93 4.50
N LEU A 291 5.48 5.21 3.89
CA LEU A 291 6.72 4.50 4.18
C LEU A 291 7.58 5.31 5.14
N VAL A 292 8.02 4.69 6.23
CA VAL A 292 9.04 5.20 7.15
C VAL A 292 10.28 4.32 7.02
N LEU A 293 11.34 4.91 6.49
CA LEU A 293 12.65 4.28 6.32
C LEU A 293 13.62 4.84 7.36
N ASP A 294 13.83 4.09 8.43
CA ASP A 294 14.70 4.49 9.54
C ASP A 294 16.17 4.11 9.28
N ASP A 295 17.09 4.91 9.82
CA ASP A 295 18.54 4.70 9.78
C ASP A 295 19.11 4.45 8.37
N TYR A 296 18.64 5.24 7.39
CA TYR A 296 19.20 5.24 6.04
C TYR A 296 20.69 5.60 6.05
N GLY A 297 21.51 4.76 5.42
CA GLY A 297 22.96 4.96 5.27
C GLY A 297 23.83 4.32 6.37
N SER A 298 23.27 3.57 7.31
CA SER A 298 24.03 2.90 8.38
C SER A 298 24.79 1.65 7.92
N HIS A 299 24.28 0.85 6.96
CA HIS A 299 24.87 -0.46 6.60
C HIS A 299 24.69 -0.95 5.13
N SER A 300 24.44 -0.07 4.17
CA SER A 300 24.11 -0.49 2.78
C SER A 300 25.14 -0.01 1.75
N SER A 301 26.26 -0.73 1.63
CA SER A 301 27.31 -0.45 0.62
C SER A 301 27.40 -1.51 -0.48
N THR A 302 26.41 -2.40 -0.60
CA THR A 302 26.39 -3.39 -1.68
C THR A 302 25.68 -2.83 -2.92
N PRO A 303 26.17 -3.07 -4.15
CA PRO A 303 25.53 -2.59 -5.36
C PRO A 303 24.06 -3.00 -5.48
N TRP A 304 23.73 -4.21 -5.02
CA TRP A 304 22.34 -4.70 -4.96
C TRP A 304 21.48 -3.88 -4.00
N ALA A 305 21.99 -3.54 -2.81
CA ALA A 305 21.24 -2.72 -1.85
C ALA A 305 20.96 -1.32 -2.38
N GLU A 306 21.97 -0.69 -2.99
CA GLU A 306 21.82 0.61 -3.64
C GLU A 306 20.78 0.57 -4.75
N GLU A 307 20.82 -0.45 -5.60
CA GLU A 307 19.87 -0.62 -6.70
C GLU A 307 18.43 -0.77 -6.18
N LYS A 308 18.21 -1.59 -5.15
CA LYS A 308 16.85 -1.82 -4.62
C LYS A 308 16.29 -0.61 -3.90
N LEU A 309 17.11 0.06 -3.09
CA LEU A 309 16.72 1.31 -2.45
C LEU A 309 16.43 2.40 -3.49
N PHE A 310 17.24 2.49 -4.56
CA PHE A 310 16.99 3.42 -5.66
C PHE A 310 15.66 3.11 -6.36
N GLN A 311 15.38 1.85 -6.70
CA GLN A 311 14.12 1.46 -7.36
C GLN A 311 12.90 1.83 -6.51
N LEU A 312 12.94 1.54 -5.20
CA LEU A 312 11.88 1.86 -4.25
C LEU A 312 11.67 3.38 -4.13
N LEU A 313 12.73 4.11 -3.81
CA LEU A 313 12.67 5.54 -3.57
C LEU A 313 12.32 6.31 -4.85
N ASN A 314 12.84 5.90 -6.01
CA ASN A 314 12.49 6.51 -7.29
C ASN A 314 11.02 6.30 -7.65
N PHE A 315 10.47 5.10 -7.45
CA PHE A 315 9.05 4.86 -7.67
C PHE A 315 8.18 5.77 -6.80
N ARG A 316 8.44 5.79 -5.49
CA ARG A 316 7.66 6.60 -4.53
C ARG A 316 7.80 8.10 -4.79
N PHE A 317 8.98 8.54 -5.24
CA PHE A 317 9.22 9.93 -5.62
C PHE A 317 8.36 10.33 -6.83
N ASN A 318 8.38 9.51 -7.90
CA ASN A 318 7.61 9.78 -9.12
C ASN A 318 6.10 9.70 -8.87
N ALA A 319 5.65 8.75 -8.05
CA ALA A 319 4.26 8.59 -7.66
C ALA A 319 3.81 9.59 -6.57
N ARG A 320 4.72 10.44 -6.05
CA ARG A 320 4.48 11.40 -4.97
C ARG A 320 3.91 10.76 -3.70
N LEU A 321 4.32 9.53 -3.40
CA LEU A 321 3.85 8.79 -2.24
C LEU A 321 4.56 9.29 -0.96
N PRO A 322 3.82 9.52 0.14
CA PRO A 322 4.37 10.01 1.39
C PRO A 322 5.49 9.12 1.94
N THR A 323 6.65 9.71 2.23
CA THR A 323 7.81 8.95 2.70
C THR A 323 8.58 9.72 3.77
N VAL A 324 8.82 9.09 4.93
CA VAL A 324 9.69 9.62 5.98
C VAL A 324 11.01 8.88 5.92
N VAL A 325 12.13 9.60 5.94
CA VAL A 325 13.47 9.02 5.96
C VAL A 325 14.24 9.60 7.14
N THR A 326 14.84 8.76 7.96
CA THR A 326 15.82 9.21 8.97
C THR A 326 17.21 8.82 8.51
N THR A 327 18.20 9.69 8.75
CA THR A 327 19.60 9.38 8.44
C THR A 327 20.55 10.03 9.43
N ASN A 328 21.65 9.33 9.72
CA ASN A 328 22.76 9.85 10.52
C ASN A 328 23.81 10.56 9.65
N LEU A 329 23.64 10.57 8.32
CA LEU A 329 24.53 11.27 7.42
C LEU A 329 24.32 12.79 7.56
N THR A 330 25.36 13.49 8.02
CA THR A 330 25.42 14.94 7.88
C THR A 330 25.35 15.23 6.39
N LEU A 331 24.28 15.86 5.92
CA LEU A 331 24.04 16.17 4.50
C LEU A 331 25.09 17.13 3.89
N GLU A 332 26.14 17.47 4.65
CA GLU A 332 27.29 18.28 4.25
C GLU A 332 28.40 17.47 3.57
N ARG A 333 28.07 16.61 2.60
CA ARG A 333 28.97 16.41 1.45
C ARG A 333 28.61 17.37 0.32
N ARG A 334 28.54 18.66 0.63
CA ARG A 334 28.85 19.67 -0.38
C ARG A 334 30.36 19.60 -0.61
N SER A 335 30.78 19.41 -1.87
CA SER A 335 32.14 19.63 -2.36
C SER A 335 33.28 18.67 -1.97
N SER A 336 33.15 17.36 -2.22
CA SER A 336 34.34 16.55 -2.57
C SER A 336 34.12 15.45 -3.62
N VAL A 337 32.91 15.32 -4.18
CA VAL A 337 32.58 14.38 -5.27
C VAL A 337 32.41 15.12 -6.60
N ALA A 338 33.27 16.10 -6.88
CA ALA A 338 33.33 16.75 -8.19
C ALA A 338 34.12 15.94 -9.24
N SER A 339 34.54 14.70 -8.90
CA SER A 339 35.46 13.91 -9.74
C SER A 339 35.16 12.41 -9.83
N ALA A 340 34.00 11.92 -9.35
CA ALA A 340 33.66 10.50 -9.46
C ALA A 340 32.34 10.27 -10.20
N VAL A 341 32.32 9.20 -10.99
CA VAL A 341 31.18 8.65 -11.73
C VAL A 341 29.87 8.81 -10.96
N PRO A 342 28.76 9.22 -11.59
CA PRO A 342 27.48 9.36 -10.90
C PRO A 342 27.01 8.01 -10.36
N THR A 343 27.20 7.78 -9.06
CA THR A 343 26.74 6.59 -8.34
C THR A 343 25.22 6.65 -8.13
N GLN A 344 24.60 5.50 -7.89
CA GLN A 344 23.17 5.46 -7.56
C GLN A 344 22.86 6.26 -6.28
N GLU A 345 23.79 6.28 -5.34
CA GLU A 345 23.73 7.09 -4.12
C GLU A 345 23.48 8.58 -4.39
N LEU A 346 24.18 9.19 -5.35
CA LEU A 346 23.98 10.59 -5.73
C LEU A 346 22.57 10.85 -6.29
N ARG A 347 21.99 9.87 -6.98
CA ARG A 347 20.63 9.96 -7.53
C ARG A 347 19.57 9.80 -6.43
N ILE A 348 19.84 9.00 -5.41
CA ILE A 348 18.95 8.90 -4.25
C ILE A 348 18.99 10.22 -3.46
N LEU A 349 20.19 10.75 -3.21
CA LEU A 349 20.38 12.03 -2.53
C LEU A 349 19.67 13.19 -3.24
N SER A 350 19.69 13.23 -4.58
CA SER A 350 18.97 14.28 -5.32
C SER A 350 17.46 14.24 -5.10
N ARG A 351 16.87 13.06 -4.85
CA ARG A 351 15.44 12.90 -4.55
C ARG A 351 15.12 13.26 -3.10
N LEU A 352 15.96 12.79 -2.17
CA LEU A 352 15.84 13.11 -0.74
C LEU A 352 15.97 14.61 -0.47
N LEU A 353 16.74 15.33 -1.29
CA LEU A 353 17.00 16.76 -1.16
C LEU A 353 16.22 17.62 -2.14
N ASP A 354 15.27 17.05 -2.89
CA ASP A 354 14.46 17.82 -3.83
C ASP A 354 13.56 18.81 -3.06
N PRO A 355 13.73 20.13 -3.24
CA PRO A 355 13.00 21.12 -2.45
C PRO A 355 11.52 21.22 -2.83
N GLN A 356 11.08 20.64 -3.94
CA GLN A 356 9.68 20.63 -4.35
C GLN A 356 8.87 19.53 -3.67
N LEU A 357 9.52 18.41 -3.32
CA LEU A 357 8.86 17.24 -2.74
C LEU A 357 9.32 16.94 -1.31
N SER A 358 10.55 17.28 -0.93
CA SER A 358 11.18 16.85 0.31
C SER A 358 11.42 18.03 1.27
N LYS A 359 10.91 17.90 2.50
CA LYS A 359 11.22 18.79 3.62
C LYS A 359 12.34 18.17 4.46
N VAL A 360 13.49 18.84 4.53
CA VAL A 360 14.66 18.38 5.30
C VAL A 360 14.69 19.07 6.66
N CYS A 361 14.77 18.30 7.74
CA CYS A 361 14.85 18.79 9.12
C CYS A 361 16.13 18.28 9.78
N HIS A 362 17.00 19.20 10.17
CA HIS A 362 18.24 18.88 10.89
C HIS A 362 18.03 19.00 12.39
N ILE A 363 18.21 17.89 13.11
CA ILE A 363 18.10 17.80 14.56
C ILE A 363 19.50 17.91 15.16
N ASP A 364 19.80 19.11 15.65
CA ASP A 364 21.01 19.40 16.42
C ASP A 364 20.68 19.37 17.91
N ALA A 365 20.73 18.18 18.50
CA ALA A 365 20.46 17.95 19.92
C ALA A 365 21.31 16.79 20.45
N PRO A 366 21.73 16.83 21.73
CA PRO A 366 22.48 15.75 22.34
C PRO A 366 21.66 14.46 22.40
N PRO A 367 22.30 13.28 22.45
CA PRO A 367 21.60 12.00 22.56
C PRO A 367 20.70 11.93 23.78
N TYR A 368 19.48 11.45 23.60
CA TYR A 368 18.57 11.09 24.68
C TYR A 368 19.20 10.03 25.59
N GLY A 369 19.27 10.31 26.88
CA GLY A 369 19.70 9.31 27.87
C GLY A 369 21.15 9.42 28.34
N ARG A 370 21.53 10.56 28.91
CA ARG A 370 22.15 10.58 30.25
C ARG A 370 21.58 11.78 31.00
N PRO A 371 20.96 11.62 32.18
CA PRO A 371 20.83 12.75 33.08
C PRO A 371 22.24 13.31 33.26
N GLN A 372 22.42 14.61 33.06
CA GLN A 372 23.56 15.28 33.65
C GLN A 372 23.54 14.87 35.13
N LEU A 373 24.54 14.11 35.55
CA LEU A 373 24.94 14.06 36.95
C LEU A 373 25.31 15.50 37.28
N ALA A 374 24.30 16.28 37.65
CA ALA A 374 24.47 17.56 38.28
C ALA A 374 25.42 17.29 39.43
N ALA A 375 26.63 17.82 39.32
CA ALA A 375 27.59 17.84 40.39
C ALA A 375 26.88 18.49 41.58
N ARG A 376 26.34 17.67 42.48
CA ARG A 376 25.92 18.10 43.81
C ARG A 376 27.20 18.55 44.50
N SER A 377 27.51 19.83 44.36
CA SER A 377 28.38 20.55 45.26
C SER A 377 27.85 20.32 46.68
N ARG A 378 28.46 19.36 47.39
CA ARG A 378 28.25 19.21 48.83
C ARG A 378 28.65 20.53 49.48
N PRO A 379 27.78 21.19 50.27
CA PRO A 379 28.24 22.28 51.12
C PRO A 379 29.19 21.66 52.14
N ARG A 380 30.46 22.10 52.13
CA ARG A 380 31.39 21.79 53.22
C ARG A 380 30.83 22.47 54.48
N SER A 381 30.31 21.64 55.38
CA SER A 381 30.01 21.99 56.76
C SER A 381 31.23 22.65 57.39
N ARG A 382 31.06 23.89 57.86
CA ARG A 382 31.93 24.52 58.85
C ARG A 382 31.91 23.65 60.11
N GLN A 383 33.01 22.98 60.41
CA GLN A 383 33.31 22.59 61.79
C GLN A 383 33.97 23.79 62.45
N GLY A 384 33.31 24.30 63.49
CA GLY A 384 33.94 25.19 64.45
C GLY A 384 34.90 24.40 65.32
N ALA A 385 36.06 24.99 65.55
CA ALA A 385 36.88 24.81 66.74
C ALA A 385 36.98 26.20 67.40
#